data_AF-A0A1Q6RL76-F1
#
_entry.id   AF-A0A1Q6RL76-F1
#
_cell.length_a   1.000
_cell.length_b   1.000
_cell.length_c   1.000
_cell.angle_alpha   90.00
_cell.angle_beta   90.00
_cell.angle_gamma   90.00
#
_symmetry.space_group_name_H-M   'P 1'
#
loop_
_entity.id
_entity.type
_entity.pdbx_description
1 polymer ?
#
loop_
_entity_poly.entity_id
_entity_poly.type
_entity_poly.pdbx_seq_one_letter_code
_entity_poly.pdbx_strand_id
1 'polypeptide(L)'
;METKMFYDAPRSISIGDIFYVIDTRERNDFSSPCRVCNDEKKLTVNGITFDCPVCGGYRPRETVVSVQHFTVATVKVYVIKQEVSTDYWTIQNYRDLHFRVFRKRGHGYNGDGNNFTRDFTSNNIKNDLNVLPDEKFLQIYSQDGYFARNCERFIFDDYKLACRAAEILNESELARLNKYNAEHGTSFVPIWDKTNDPKN
;
A
#
# COMPACT_ATOMS: atom_id res chain seq x y z
N MET A 1 -32.67 14.16 -19.89
CA MET A 1 -32.71 14.76 -18.54
C MET A 1 -31.51 14.18 -17.80
N GLU A 2 -30.43 14.95 -17.65
CA GLU A 2 -29.25 14.48 -16.92
C GLU A 2 -29.58 14.44 -15.43
N THR A 3 -29.61 13.24 -14.85
CA THR A 3 -29.76 13.06 -13.41
C THR A 3 -28.51 13.59 -12.72
N LYS A 4 -28.51 14.86 -12.31
CA LYS A 4 -27.44 15.41 -11.48
C LYS A 4 -27.49 14.73 -10.11
N MET A 5 -26.46 13.93 -9.82
CA MET A 5 -26.27 13.30 -8.52
C MET A 5 -25.59 14.31 -7.60
N PHE A 6 -26.29 14.73 -6.54
CA PHE A 6 -25.74 15.63 -5.53
C PHE A 6 -25.12 14.82 -4.40
N TYR A 7 -23.89 15.16 -4.02
CA TYR A 7 -23.18 14.56 -2.90
C TYR A 7 -22.26 15.60 -2.27
N ASP A 8 -22.01 15.44 -0.97
CA ASP A 8 -21.26 16.38 -0.15
C ASP A 8 -19.77 16.01 -0.20
N ALA A 9 -19.10 16.37 -1.31
CA ALA A 9 -17.65 16.23 -1.45
C ALA A 9 -17.01 17.58 -1.76
N PRO A 10 -15.70 17.75 -1.47
CA PRO A 10 -14.99 19.02 -1.67
C PRO A 10 -14.97 19.50 -3.14
N ARG A 11 -15.24 18.61 -4.10
CA ARG A 11 -15.41 18.95 -5.51
C ARG A 11 -16.33 17.98 -6.25
N SER A 12 -16.88 18.45 -7.38
CA SER A 12 -17.57 17.59 -8.35
C SER A 12 -16.59 16.66 -9.08
N ILE A 13 -17.00 15.42 -9.32
CA ILE A 13 -16.22 14.35 -9.96
C ILE A 13 -16.92 13.93 -11.25
N SER A 14 -16.15 13.84 -12.33
CA SER A 14 -16.64 13.38 -13.63
C SER A 14 -15.97 12.09 -14.06
N ILE A 15 -16.61 11.37 -14.99
CA ILE A 15 -15.95 10.27 -15.70
C ILE A 15 -14.70 10.82 -16.37
N GLY A 16 -13.58 10.13 -16.16
CA GLY A 16 -12.29 10.51 -16.68
C GLY A 16 -11.46 11.42 -15.77
N ASP A 17 -12.01 11.87 -14.65
CA ASP A 17 -11.21 12.58 -13.65
C ASP A 17 -10.07 11.68 -13.14
N ILE A 18 -8.95 12.32 -12.81
CA ILE A 18 -7.74 11.65 -12.33
C ILE A 18 -7.64 11.84 -10.81
N PHE A 19 -7.30 10.76 -10.14
CA PHE A 19 -6.85 10.77 -8.76
C PHE A 19 -5.50 10.09 -8.65
N TYR A 20 -4.81 10.39 -7.56
CA TYR A 20 -3.57 9.77 -7.16
C TYR A 20 -3.81 9.04 -5.85
N VAL A 21 -3.33 7.81 -5.76
CA VAL A 21 -3.50 6.98 -4.56
C VAL A 21 -2.20 6.35 -4.15
N ILE A 22 -2.11 6.03 -2.87
CA ILE A 22 -0.98 5.28 -2.32
C ILE A 22 -1.09 3.80 -2.71
N ASP A 23 0.02 3.24 -3.16
CA ASP A 23 0.16 1.88 -3.65
C ASP A 23 1.37 1.20 -3.02
N THR A 24 1.16 0.03 -2.42
CA THR A 24 2.17 -0.79 -1.74
C THR A 24 2.75 -1.79 -2.74
N ARG A 25 3.77 -1.35 -3.49
CA ARG A 25 4.25 -2.12 -4.64
C ARG A 25 5.36 -3.10 -4.32
N GLU A 26 6.12 -2.83 -3.27
CA GLU A 26 7.29 -3.62 -2.93
C GLU A 26 7.35 -3.82 -1.42
N ARG A 27 7.84 -5.00 -1.05
CA ARG A 27 8.05 -5.41 0.32
C ARG A 27 9.40 -6.12 0.37
N ASN A 28 10.27 -5.67 1.27
CA ASN A 28 11.50 -6.37 1.61
C ASN A 28 11.29 -7.11 2.93
N ASP A 29 11.45 -8.43 2.90
CA ASP A 29 11.43 -9.28 4.10
C ASP A 29 12.85 -9.61 4.51
N PHE A 30 13.21 -9.25 5.74
CA PHE A 30 14.51 -9.56 6.34
C PHE A 30 14.34 -10.71 7.31
N SER A 31 15.19 -11.72 7.17
CA SER A 31 15.17 -12.91 8.02
C SER A 31 16.21 -12.84 9.12
N SER A 32 15.98 -13.62 10.18
CA SER A 32 16.99 -13.81 11.22
C SER A 32 18.33 -14.30 10.65
N PRO A 33 19.47 -13.88 11.26
CA PRO A 33 20.76 -14.43 10.91
C PRO A 33 20.78 -15.94 11.06
N CYS A 34 21.45 -16.64 10.15
CA CYS A 34 21.55 -18.08 10.26
C CYS A 34 22.34 -18.46 11.52
N ARG A 35 21.71 -19.17 12.45
CA ARG A 35 22.37 -19.67 13.67
C ARG A 35 23.51 -20.66 13.43
N VAL A 36 23.61 -21.21 12.23
CA VAL A 36 24.68 -22.13 11.83
C VAL A 36 25.81 -21.36 11.14
N CYS A 37 25.49 -20.57 10.11
CA CYS A 37 26.47 -19.89 9.25
C CYS A 37 26.79 -18.44 9.64
N ASN A 38 26.09 -17.86 10.63
CA ASN A 38 26.10 -16.43 10.95
C ASN A 38 26.05 -15.54 9.68
N ASP A 39 25.27 -15.97 8.69
CA ASP A 39 25.12 -15.36 7.36
C ASP A 39 26.34 -15.31 6.45
N GLU A 40 27.45 -15.96 6.81
CA GLU A 40 28.60 -16.14 5.91
C GLU A 40 28.29 -17.06 4.71
N LYS A 41 27.13 -17.73 4.75
CA LYS A 41 26.66 -18.73 3.78
C LYS A 41 27.57 -19.95 3.61
N LYS A 42 28.71 -19.98 4.29
CA LYS A 42 29.72 -21.04 4.28
C LYS A 42 30.04 -21.46 5.71
N LEU A 43 30.56 -22.68 5.85
CA LEU A 43 31.01 -23.25 7.11
C LEU A 43 32.35 -23.91 6.89
N THR A 44 33.28 -23.76 7.84
CA THR A 44 34.56 -24.47 7.83
C THR A 44 34.61 -25.41 9.02
N VAL A 45 34.63 -26.72 8.75
CA VAL A 45 34.74 -27.77 9.78
C VAL A 45 35.92 -28.65 9.43
N ASN A 46 36.87 -28.82 10.35
CA ASN A 46 38.10 -29.60 10.15
C ASN A 46 38.89 -29.21 8.89
N GLY A 47 38.94 -27.91 8.56
CA GLY A 47 39.68 -27.38 7.41
C GLY A 47 38.99 -27.49 6.06
N ILE A 48 37.77 -28.04 5.99
CA ILE A 48 36.98 -28.11 4.76
C ILE A 48 35.88 -27.05 4.80
N THR A 49 35.83 -26.19 3.78
CA THR A 49 34.78 -25.17 3.61
C THR A 49 33.69 -25.67 2.68
N PHE A 50 32.43 -25.58 3.11
CA PHE A 50 31.26 -25.97 2.32
C PHE A 50 30.10 -24.98 2.52
N ASP A 51 29.13 -24.99 1.59
CA ASP A 51 27.95 -24.14 1.69
C ASP A 51 27.08 -24.55 2.87
N CYS A 52 26.52 -23.59 3.59
CA CYS A 52 25.74 -23.89 4.77
C CYS A 52 24.44 -24.63 4.40
N PRO A 53 24.16 -25.80 4.99
CA PRO A 53 23.00 -26.63 4.64
C PRO A 53 21.66 -25.98 5.03
N VAL A 54 21.68 -24.99 5.93
CA VAL A 54 20.49 -24.22 6.35
C VAL A 54 20.29 -23.00 5.45
N CYS A 55 21.38 -22.37 5.00
CA CYS A 55 21.32 -21.13 4.24
C CYS A 55 20.75 -21.34 2.80
N GLY A 56 20.67 -22.60 2.31
CA GLY A 56 20.04 -23.00 1.04
C GLY A 56 18.98 -24.11 1.14
N GLY A 57 18.45 -24.38 2.34
CA GLY A 57 17.45 -25.43 2.57
C GLY A 57 16.01 -25.06 2.19
N TYR A 58 15.11 -26.04 2.18
CA TYR A 58 13.69 -25.89 1.81
C TYR A 58 12.83 -25.05 2.77
N ARG A 59 13.31 -24.78 3.99
CA ARG A 59 12.57 -23.94 4.96
C ARG A 59 13.13 -22.52 4.93
N PRO A 60 12.37 -21.52 4.46
CA PRO A 60 12.79 -20.14 4.55
C PRO A 60 12.99 -19.78 6.02
N ARG A 61 14.01 -18.98 6.28
CA ARG A 61 14.28 -18.48 7.63
C ARG A 61 13.12 -17.60 8.08
N GLU A 62 12.88 -17.57 9.38
CA GLU A 62 11.87 -16.72 9.98
C GLU A 62 12.14 -15.25 9.61
N THR A 63 11.17 -14.60 8.97
CA THR A 63 11.16 -13.16 8.73
C THR A 63 11.04 -12.45 10.07
N VAL A 64 12.03 -11.65 10.42
CA VAL A 64 12.08 -10.90 11.67
C VAL A 64 11.59 -9.47 11.51
N VAL A 65 11.77 -8.89 10.32
CA VAL A 65 11.23 -7.57 10.00
C VAL A 65 10.88 -7.52 8.52
N SER A 66 9.68 -7.04 8.22
CA SER A 66 9.23 -6.69 6.87
C SER A 66 9.26 -5.18 6.74
N VAL A 67 9.59 -4.64 5.57
CA VAL A 67 9.51 -3.20 5.27
C VAL A 67 8.80 -3.00 3.93
N GLN A 68 7.85 -2.07 3.87
CA GLN A 68 7.08 -1.74 2.68
C GLN A 68 7.61 -0.51 1.97
N HIS A 69 7.39 -0.46 0.65
CA HIS A 69 7.59 0.72 -0.17
C HIS A 69 6.27 1.24 -0.71
N PHE A 70 5.99 2.49 -0.39
CA PHE A 70 4.84 3.23 -0.84
C PHE A 70 5.20 4.08 -2.05
N THR A 71 4.38 3.94 -3.09
CA THR A 71 4.50 4.72 -4.32
C THR A 71 3.14 5.33 -4.67
N VAL A 72 3.16 6.34 -5.54
CA VAL A 72 1.94 6.95 -6.08
C VAL A 72 1.48 6.18 -7.32
N ALA A 73 0.20 5.87 -7.37
CA ALA A 73 -0.48 5.34 -8.54
C ALA A 73 -1.46 6.36 -9.11
N THR A 74 -1.44 6.53 -10.43
CA THR A 74 -2.41 7.37 -11.13
C THR A 74 -3.61 6.53 -11.54
N VAL A 75 -4.80 6.93 -11.12
CA VAL A 75 -6.06 6.23 -11.39
C VAL A 75 -7.07 7.17 -12.03
N LYS A 76 -7.94 6.64 -12.87
CA LYS A 76 -8.92 7.41 -13.64
C LYS A 76 -10.33 6.91 -13.36
N VAL A 77 -11.28 7.80 -13.13
CA VAL A 77 -12.69 7.45 -12.92
C VAL A 77 -13.26 6.88 -14.22
N TYR A 78 -13.89 5.71 -14.14
CA TYR A 78 -14.56 5.07 -15.29
C TYR A 78 -16.02 4.71 -15.04
N VAL A 79 -16.46 4.68 -13.77
CA VAL A 79 -17.87 4.50 -13.42
C VAL A 79 -18.22 5.44 -12.27
N ILE A 80 -19.39 6.06 -12.37
CA ILE A 80 -20.08 6.74 -11.27
C ILE A 80 -21.44 6.05 -11.14
N LYS A 81 -21.72 5.46 -9.97
CA LYS A 81 -23.00 4.82 -9.69
C LYS A 81 -23.52 5.28 -8.34
N GLN A 82 -24.84 5.30 -8.18
CA GLN A 82 -25.47 5.44 -6.87
C GLN A 82 -25.93 4.08 -6.41
N GLU A 83 -25.52 3.72 -5.20
CA GLU A 83 -26.03 2.55 -4.51
C GLU A 83 -27.03 3.03 -3.48
N VAL A 84 -28.20 2.38 -3.46
CA VAL A 84 -29.23 2.62 -2.46
C VAL A 84 -29.22 1.40 -1.56
N SER A 85 -29.02 1.61 -0.26
CA SER A 85 -29.06 0.51 0.68
C SER A 85 -30.47 -0.09 0.69
N THR A 86 -30.55 -1.41 0.65
CA THR A 86 -31.80 -2.16 0.81
C THR A 86 -31.71 -2.96 2.10
N ASP A 87 -32.67 -2.78 3.00
CA ASP A 87 -32.94 -3.79 4.01
C ASP A 87 -33.86 -4.86 3.40
N TYR A 88 -33.94 -6.04 4.01
CA TYR A 88 -34.73 -7.18 3.56
C TYR A 88 -36.20 -6.84 3.29
N TRP A 89 -36.70 -5.72 3.86
CA TRP A 89 -38.11 -5.31 3.81
C TRP A 89 -38.35 -3.90 3.22
N THR A 90 -37.33 -3.09 2.97
CA THR A 90 -37.53 -1.72 2.41
C THR A 90 -36.27 -1.13 1.81
N ILE A 91 -36.46 -0.28 0.81
CA ILE A 91 -35.42 0.63 0.34
C ILE A 91 -35.10 1.60 1.48
N GLN A 92 -33.83 1.72 1.85
CA GLN A 92 -33.39 2.68 2.86
C GLN A 92 -33.15 4.06 2.23
N ASN A 93 -33.20 5.10 3.06
CA ASN A 93 -32.86 6.46 2.64
C ASN A 93 -31.36 6.69 2.48
N TYR A 94 -30.52 5.73 2.92
CA TYR A 94 -29.09 5.79 2.71
C TYR A 94 -28.76 5.60 1.23
N ARG A 95 -28.16 6.62 0.63
CA ARG A 95 -27.65 6.60 -0.74
C ARG A 95 -26.19 6.96 -0.72
N ASP A 96 -25.35 6.12 -1.30
CA ASP A 96 -23.93 6.41 -1.45
C ASP A 96 -23.57 6.48 -2.93
N LEU A 97 -22.69 7.41 -3.28
CA LEU A 97 -22.12 7.47 -4.61
C LEU A 97 -20.78 6.75 -4.61
N HIS A 98 -20.64 5.88 -5.58
CA HIS A 98 -19.46 5.08 -5.82
C HIS A 98 -18.76 5.58 -7.07
N PHE A 99 -17.51 5.98 -6.91
CA PHE A 99 -16.60 6.39 -7.96
C PHE A 99 -15.60 5.25 -8.17
N ARG A 100 -15.83 4.44 -9.21
CA ARG A 100 -14.87 3.40 -9.55
C ARG A 100 -13.78 3.99 -10.40
N VAL A 101 -12.56 3.78 -9.95
CA VAL A 101 -11.34 4.20 -10.63
C VAL A 101 -10.59 2.98 -11.12
N PHE A 102 -9.87 3.14 -12.21
CA PHE A 102 -8.97 2.12 -12.72
C PHE A 102 -7.59 2.69 -12.95
N ARG A 103 -6.58 1.83 -12.82
CA ARG A 103 -5.21 2.13 -13.18
C ARG A 103 -4.93 1.65 -14.60
N LYS A 104 -4.54 2.56 -15.49
CA LYS A 104 -4.17 2.19 -16.87
C LYS A 104 -2.71 1.69 -16.88
N ARG A 105 -2.49 0.37 -16.77
CA ARG A 105 -1.20 -0.26 -17.17
C ARG A 105 -1.46 -1.35 -18.19
N GLY A 106 -0.61 -1.39 -19.23
CA GLY A 106 -0.84 -2.09 -20.48
C GLY A 106 -0.63 -3.60 -20.44
N HIS A 107 -1.48 -4.34 -19.74
CA HIS A 107 -1.79 -5.73 -20.10
C HIS A 107 -3.23 -6.08 -19.69
N GLY A 108 -3.91 -6.79 -20.60
CA GLY A 108 -5.26 -7.29 -20.40
C GLY A 108 -5.33 -8.34 -19.30
N TYR A 109 -6.45 -8.33 -18.61
CA TYR A 109 -7.04 -9.35 -17.74
C TYR A 109 -6.21 -10.63 -17.48
N ASN A 110 -5.99 -10.96 -16.21
CA ASN A 110 -5.98 -12.37 -15.81
C ASN A 110 -6.44 -12.56 -14.37
N GLY A 111 -7.22 -13.63 -14.18
CA GLY A 111 -8.01 -13.91 -12.99
C GLY A 111 -7.22 -14.06 -11.71
N ASP A 112 -8.00 -13.99 -10.62
CA ASP A 112 -7.64 -14.17 -9.21
C ASP A 112 -6.86 -12.99 -8.58
N GLY A 113 -7.58 -11.87 -8.42
CA GLY A 113 -7.18 -10.75 -7.54
C GLY A 113 -7.14 -9.39 -8.25
N ASN A 114 -8.31 -8.80 -8.51
CA ASN A 114 -8.44 -7.50 -9.19
C ASN A 114 -7.88 -6.33 -8.34
N ASN A 115 -6.58 -6.02 -8.49
CA ASN A 115 -5.94 -4.83 -7.88
C ASN A 115 -5.89 -3.61 -8.83
N PHE A 116 -6.51 -3.67 -10.01
CA PHE A 116 -6.48 -2.57 -10.99
C PHE A 116 -7.58 -1.56 -10.82
N THR A 117 -8.61 -1.88 -10.04
CA THR A 117 -9.76 -1.01 -9.81
C THR A 117 -9.95 -0.76 -8.33
N ARG A 118 -10.29 0.47 -7.96
CA ARG A 118 -10.72 0.83 -6.61
C ARG A 118 -12.10 1.46 -6.68
N ASP A 119 -12.85 1.36 -5.59
CA ASP A 119 -14.18 1.95 -5.46
C ASP A 119 -14.12 2.97 -4.33
N PHE A 120 -14.24 4.26 -4.65
CA PHE A 120 -14.30 5.32 -3.65
C PHE A 120 -15.75 5.68 -3.40
N THR A 121 -16.16 5.72 -2.13
CA THR A 121 -17.47 6.27 -1.79
C THR A 121 -17.42 7.79 -1.71
N SER A 122 -18.58 8.44 -1.77
CA SER A 122 -18.69 9.88 -1.53
C SER A 122 -18.16 10.27 -0.15
N ASN A 123 -18.33 9.39 0.84
CA ASN A 123 -17.78 9.56 2.18
C ASN A 123 -16.25 9.48 2.20
N ASN A 124 -15.62 8.59 1.42
CA ASN A 124 -14.16 8.56 1.32
C ASN A 124 -13.62 9.87 0.74
N ILE A 125 -14.23 10.37 -0.33
CA ILE A 125 -13.83 11.65 -0.92
C ILE A 125 -14.05 12.80 0.07
N LYS A 126 -15.16 12.80 0.82
CA LYS A 126 -15.45 13.81 1.83
C LYS A 126 -14.41 13.85 2.95
N ASN A 127 -14.04 12.68 3.45
CA ASN A 127 -13.25 12.57 4.68
C ASN A 127 -11.75 12.48 4.43
N ASP A 128 -11.33 11.94 3.29
CA ASP A 128 -9.95 11.52 3.07
C ASP A 128 -9.25 12.22 1.88
N LEU A 129 -9.96 13.03 1.09
CA LEU A 129 -9.36 13.74 -0.04
C LEU A 129 -8.26 14.71 0.43
N ASN A 130 -7.06 14.52 -0.11
CA ASN A 130 -5.85 15.30 0.17
C ASN A 130 -5.40 15.28 1.64
N VAL A 131 -5.84 14.32 2.43
CA VAL A 131 -5.40 14.15 3.81
C VAL A 131 -4.04 13.45 3.84
N LEU A 132 -3.05 14.07 4.49
CA LEU A 132 -1.75 13.47 4.71
C LEU A 132 -1.78 12.48 5.90
N PRO A 133 -0.89 11.47 5.93
CA PRO A 133 -0.69 10.65 7.11
C PRO A 133 -0.32 11.53 8.32
N ASP A 134 -1.09 11.41 9.40
CA ASP A 134 -0.87 12.12 10.66
C ASP A 134 -0.17 11.21 11.68
N GLU A 135 0.32 11.81 12.77
CA GLU A 135 1.04 11.08 13.80
C GLU A 135 0.19 9.95 14.41
N LYS A 136 -1.11 10.20 14.63
CA LYS A 136 -2.04 9.21 15.15
C LYS A 136 -2.11 7.99 14.24
N PHE A 137 -2.21 8.20 12.92
CA PHE A 137 -2.17 7.11 11.96
C PHE A 137 -0.83 6.38 11.98
N LEU A 138 0.29 7.10 11.99
CA LEU A 138 1.63 6.49 11.98
C LEU A 138 1.88 5.65 13.24
N GLN A 139 1.37 6.07 14.40
CA GLN A 139 1.44 5.30 15.64
C GLN A 139 0.67 3.98 15.51
N ILE A 140 -0.58 4.01 15.04
CA ILE A 140 -1.40 2.80 14.81
C ILE A 140 -0.73 1.89 13.76
N TYR A 141 -0.27 2.50 12.65
CA TYR A 141 0.42 1.82 11.57
C TYR A 141 1.66 1.05 12.05
N SER A 142 2.43 1.63 12.98
CA SER A 142 3.65 1.02 13.51
C SER A 142 3.42 -0.20 14.42
N GLN A 143 2.20 -0.39 14.94
CA GLN A 143 1.91 -1.41 15.96
C GLN A 143 1.29 -2.69 15.39
N ASP A 144 0.40 -2.60 14.40
CA ASP A 144 -0.58 -3.67 14.15
C ASP A 144 -0.29 -4.63 12.99
N GLY A 145 0.81 -4.47 12.25
CA GLY A 145 1.21 -5.50 11.28
C GLY A 145 0.27 -5.69 10.07
N TYR A 146 -0.87 -4.99 10.02
CA TYR A 146 -1.94 -5.16 9.04
C TYR A 146 -1.86 -4.04 7.98
N PHE A 147 -0.83 -4.16 7.15
CA PHE A 147 -0.14 -3.00 6.57
C PHE A 147 -0.75 -2.36 5.32
N ALA A 148 -1.46 -3.07 4.45
CA ALA A 148 -1.83 -2.52 3.13
C ALA A 148 -3.22 -1.84 3.06
N ARG A 149 -4.21 -2.37 3.80
CA ARG A 149 -5.62 -1.90 3.66
C ARG A 149 -5.84 -0.50 4.23
N ASN A 150 -5.11 -0.13 5.29
CA ASN A 150 -5.29 1.18 5.93
C ASN A 150 -4.79 2.35 5.06
N CYS A 151 -3.93 2.09 4.08
CA CYS A 151 -3.47 3.09 3.13
C CYS A 151 -4.46 3.35 1.99
N GLU A 152 -5.53 2.55 1.87
CA GLU A 152 -6.59 2.75 0.87
C GLU A 152 -7.38 4.04 1.07
N ARG A 153 -7.37 4.58 2.30
CA ARG A 153 -8.01 5.87 2.62
C ARG A 153 -7.36 7.05 1.90
N PHE A 154 -6.07 6.98 1.57
CA PHE A 154 -5.36 8.13 1.04
C PHE A 154 -5.69 8.35 -0.45
N ILE A 155 -6.51 9.36 -0.71
CA ILE A 155 -6.98 9.76 -2.04
C ILE A 155 -6.56 11.20 -2.28
N PHE A 156 -5.93 11.48 -3.41
CA PHE A 156 -5.45 12.83 -3.74
C PHE A 156 -5.88 13.25 -5.14
N ASP A 157 -6.17 14.52 -5.32
CA ASP A 157 -6.22 15.15 -6.65
C ASP A 157 -5.01 16.07 -6.91
N ASP A 158 -4.18 16.31 -5.88
CA ASP A 158 -2.87 16.94 -6.01
C ASP A 158 -1.75 15.87 -5.97
N TYR A 159 -1.03 15.75 -7.09
CA TYR A 159 0.10 14.81 -7.22
C TYR A 159 1.24 15.07 -6.24
N LYS A 160 1.53 16.34 -5.91
CA LYS A 160 2.60 16.69 -4.96
C LYS A 160 2.23 16.26 -3.55
N LEU A 161 0.97 16.44 -3.15
CA LEU A 161 0.48 15.94 -1.86
C LEU A 161 0.53 14.41 -1.81
N ALA A 162 0.15 13.73 -2.90
CA ALA A 162 0.26 12.27 -2.98
C ALA A 162 1.71 11.79 -2.83
N CYS A 163 2.67 12.46 -3.50
CA CYS A 163 4.09 12.16 -3.35
C CYS A 163 4.56 12.39 -1.92
N ARG A 164 4.14 13.51 -1.30
CA ARG A 164 4.50 13.81 0.09
C ARG A 164 3.95 12.78 1.07
N ALA A 165 2.73 12.30 0.86
CA ALA A 165 2.16 11.22 1.67
C ALA A 165 2.97 9.93 1.53
N ALA A 166 3.36 9.55 0.32
CA ALA A 166 4.22 8.39 0.09
C ALA A 166 5.58 8.54 0.78
N GLU A 167 6.20 9.72 0.72
CA GLU A 167 7.44 10.03 1.43
C GLU A 167 7.30 9.85 2.95
N ILE A 168 6.25 10.42 3.57
CA ILE A 168 6.01 10.31 5.01
C ILE A 168 5.88 8.83 5.44
N LEU A 169 5.16 8.02 4.65
CA LEU A 169 5.00 6.60 4.94
C LEU A 169 6.33 5.84 4.80
N ASN A 170 7.12 6.14 3.75
CA ASN A 170 8.44 5.55 3.53
C ASN A 170 9.43 5.96 4.64
N GLU A 171 9.43 7.22 5.06
CA GLU A 171 10.22 7.72 6.19
C GLU A 171 9.87 6.95 7.48
N SER A 172 8.59 6.69 7.72
CA SER A 172 8.12 5.90 8.87
C SER A 172 8.59 4.44 8.83
N GLU A 173 8.50 3.79 7.67
CA GLU A 173 8.98 2.42 7.47
C GLU A 173 10.51 2.30 7.66
N LEU A 174 11.27 3.28 7.16
CA LEU A 174 12.71 3.35 7.37
C LEU A 174 13.07 3.62 8.83
N ALA A 175 12.33 4.49 9.53
CA ALA A 175 12.54 4.74 10.95
C ALA A 175 12.29 3.47 11.78
N ARG A 176 11.26 2.69 11.44
CA ARG A 176 10.97 1.40 12.09
C ARG A 176 12.08 0.38 11.84
N LEU A 177 12.60 0.28 10.61
CA LEU A 177 13.74 -0.59 10.31
C LEU A 177 15.00 -0.16 11.05
N ASN A 178 15.30 1.15 11.09
CA ASN A 178 16.47 1.68 11.79
C ASN A 178 16.41 1.41 13.29
N LYS A 179 15.22 1.53 13.89
CA LYS A 179 14.99 1.15 15.29
C LYS A 179 15.27 -0.33 15.51
N TYR A 180 14.73 -1.21 14.65
CA TYR A 180 15.00 -2.64 14.70
C TYR A 180 16.50 -2.95 14.57
N ASN A 181 17.18 -2.33 13.61
CA ASN A 181 18.62 -2.47 13.40
C ASN A 181 19.41 -2.10 14.66
N ALA A 182 19.08 -0.98 15.31
CA ALA A 182 19.73 -0.53 16.54
C ALA A 182 19.45 -1.46 17.74
N GLU A 183 18.22 -1.94 17.90
CA GLU A 183 17.82 -2.82 19.01
C GLU A 183 18.45 -4.22 18.91
N HIS A 184 18.65 -4.71 17.68
CA HIS A 184 19.11 -6.08 17.43
C HIS A 184 20.54 -6.18 16.87
N GLY A 185 21.25 -5.04 16.72
CA GLY A 185 22.61 -5.02 16.16
C GLY A 185 22.69 -5.49 14.71
N THR A 186 21.61 -5.33 13.94
CA THR A 186 21.54 -5.71 12.52
C THR A 186 21.83 -4.53 11.60
N SER A 187 22.05 -4.80 10.31
CA SER A 187 22.39 -3.79 9.28
C SER A 187 21.53 -3.95 8.04
N PHE A 188 20.25 -4.26 8.23
CA PHE A 188 19.31 -4.44 7.12
C PHE A 188 19.10 -3.14 6.35
N VAL A 189 19.15 -3.22 5.02
CA VAL A 189 18.92 -2.10 4.09
C VAL A 189 17.95 -2.55 3.02
N PRO A 190 16.82 -1.86 2.82
CA PRO A 190 15.86 -2.23 1.79
C PRO A 190 16.32 -1.76 0.42
N ILE A 191 15.94 -2.50 -0.61
CA ILE A 191 16.21 -2.17 -2.01
C ILE A 191 14.87 -1.96 -2.70
N TRP A 192 14.75 -0.85 -3.43
CA TRP A 192 13.52 -0.42 -4.07
C TRP A 192 13.72 -0.28 -5.57
N ASP A 193 12.91 -0.97 -6.37
CA ASP A 193 12.97 -0.93 -7.83
C ASP A 193 11.79 -0.15 -8.44
N LYS A 194 10.70 0.03 -7.69
CA LYS A 194 9.52 0.79 -8.15
C LYS A 194 9.64 2.26 -7.81
N THR A 195 9.13 3.08 -8.71
CA THR A 195 8.95 4.51 -8.50
C THR A 195 7.48 4.90 -8.68
N ASN A 196 7.16 6.14 -8.30
CA ASN A 196 5.86 6.75 -8.52
C ASN A 196 5.47 6.69 -10.00
N ASP A 197 4.19 6.44 -10.28
CA ASP A 197 3.66 6.63 -11.63
C ASP A 197 3.84 8.10 -12.03
N PRO A 198 4.21 8.39 -13.29
CA PRO A 198 4.33 9.78 -13.73
C PRO A 198 2.99 10.50 -13.59
N LYS A 199 3.07 11.82 -13.37
CA LYS A 199 1.91 12.70 -13.48
C LYS A 199 1.33 12.58 -14.90
N ASN A 200 0.05 12.27 -15.00
CA ASN A 200 -0.70 12.26 -16.27
C ASN A 200 -1.24 13.65 -16.60
#